data_AF-A0A6N2V8E8-F1
#
_entry.id   AF-A0A6N2V8E8-F1
#
_cell.length_a   1.000
_cell.length_b   1.000
_cell.length_c   1.000
_cell.angle_alpha   90.00
_cell.angle_beta   90.00
_cell.angle_gamma   90.00
#
_symmetry.space_group_name_H-M   'P 1'
#
loop_
_entity.id
_entity.type
_entity.pdbx_description
1 polymer ?
#
loop_
_entity_poly.entity_id
_entity_poly.type
_entity_poly.pdbx_seq_one_letter_code
_entity_poly.pdbx_strand_id
1 'polypeptide(L)'
;MENTSNSSQQTIAEAIRKIALGRSMERINMAPGGTSGVGTARMIHGYVAKVHDNPGDDEYDEYAGTIDVGEFPDETASSQPIIHKGVLLAGIKDNSGGFLIVPALFSDVTIVTDAATKYAYVLNYSHAKIIQLSSHTEAVIGVTETEELDAQSNDSPDYDELEKTGNESSTRYTAEKVVTTVKNKGGKEASRTIEPELICTQVDKSEVTQATDQIQQKVGSTTVTLADKKVMLGDENATEPLVLGNQLAQLMLEFITECSKITTPTLMGTMPAINVPNFASLTSKIQNFLSKTSYTK
;
A
#
# COMPACT_ATOMS: atom_id res chain seq x y z
N MET A 1 -16.57 31.88 77.41
CA MET A 1 -17.20 31.19 76.26
C MET A 1 -16.74 31.94 75.02
N GLU A 2 -15.73 31.44 74.31
CA GLU A 2 -15.38 31.97 73.00
C GLU A 2 -14.55 30.90 72.27
N ASN A 3 -15.15 30.25 71.28
CA ASN A 3 -14.46 29.33 70.38
C ASN A 3 -15.33 29.17 69.12
N THR A 4 -15.51 30.26 68.37
CA THR A 4 -16.38 30.30 67.19
C THR A 4 -15.75 31.04 66.00
N SER A 5 -14.42 30.95 65.82
CA SER A 5 -13.73 31.64 64.72
C SER A 5 -12.82 30.76 63.86
N ASN A 6 -12.74 29.44 64.09
CA ASN A 6 -11.84 28.56 63.32
C ASN A 6 -12.55 27.70 62.25
N SER A 7 -13.84 27.41 62.40
CA SER A 7 -14.57 26.53 61.46
C SER A 7 -14.83 27.23 60.12
N SER A 8 -15.25 28.49 60.13
CA SER A 8 -15.54 29.25 58.91
C SER A 8 -14.30 29.50 58.06
N GLN A 9 -13.15 29.77 58.68
CA GLN A 9 -11.88 29.93 57.98
C GLN A 9 -11.39 28.60 57.38
N GLN A 10 -11.60 27.47 58.07
CA GLN A 10 -11.31 26.15 57.52
C GLN A 10 -12.24 25.79 56.35
N THR A 11 -13.54 26.10 56.44
CA THR A 11 -14.49 25.86 55.33
C THR A 11 -14.18 26.73 54.11
N ILE A 12 -13.78 27.99 54.33
CA ILE A 12 -13.37 28.89 53.24
C ILE A 12 -12.04 28.42 52.63
N ALA A 13 -11.08 28.01 53.45
CA ALA A 13 -9.81 27.45 52.96
C ALA A 13 -10.02 26.14 52.19
N GLU A 14 -10.91 25.26 52.64
CA GLU A 14 -11.31 24.06 51.92
C GLU A 14 -12.05 24.37 50.63
N ALA A 15 -12.96 25.35 50.63
CA ALA A 15 -13.67 25.77 49.42
C ALA A 15 -12.70 26.35 48.38
N ILE A 16 -11.77 27.22 48.80
CA ILE A 16 -10.70 27.75 47.94
C ILE A 16 -9.79 26.63 47.45
N ARG A 17 -9.42 25.67 48.32
CA ARG A 17 -8.62 24.51 47.95
C ARG A 17 -9.35 23.59 46.94
N LYS A 18 -10.67 23.40 47.08
CA LYS A 18 -11.51 22.64 46.14
C LYS A 18 -11.70 23.36 44.81
N ILE A 19 -11.77 24.69 44.82
CA ILE A 19 -11.83 25.50 43.59
C ILE A 19 -10.47 25.47 42.88
N ALA A 20 -9.37 25.66 43.61
CA ALA A 20 -8.01 25.73 43.06
C ALA A 20 -7.51 24.38 42.51
N LEU A 21 -7.94 23.26 43.10
CA LEU A 21 -7.56 21.92 42.64
C LEU A 21 -8.55 21.34 41.62
N GLY A 22 -9.61 22.08 41.27
CA GLY A 22 -10.81 21.52 40.65
C GLY A 22 -11.40 20.39 41.50
N ARG A 23 -12.54 19.82 41.10
CA ARG A 23 -13.17 18.69 41.82
C ARG A 23 -12.34 17.38 41.83
N SER A 24 -11.03 17.45 41.59
CA SER A 24 -10.05 16.37 41.71
C SER A 24 -10.15 15.65 43.05
N MET A 25 -10.26 16.36 44.18
CA MET A 25 -10.26 15.72 45.50
C MET A 25 -11.49 14.84 45.78
N GLU A 26 -12.67 15.20 45.26
CA GLU A 26 -13.89 14.41 45.46
C GLU A 26 -13.90 13.13 44.58
N ARG A 27 -13.13 13.12 43.49
CA ARG A 27 -13.01 11.96 42.59
C ARG A 27 -11.98 10.91 43.03
N ILE A 28 -11.03 11.27 43.89
CA ILE A 28 -10.05 10.32 44.48
C ILE A 28 -10.74 9.17 45.22
N ASN A 29 -11.87 9.45 45.87
CA ASN A 29 -12.60 8.47 46.67
C ASN A 29 -13.70 7.70 45.92
N MET A 30 -13.95 7.98 44.64
CA MET A 30 -15.06 7.38 43.87
C MET A 30 -14.63 6.38 42.80
N ALA A 31 -13.33 6.16 42.57
CA ALA A 31 -12.84 5.20 41.58
C ALA A 31 -12.13 4.02 42.26
N PRO A 32 -12.72 2.80 42.29
CA PRO A 32 -12.05 1.61 42.83
C PRO A 32 -10.76 1.22 42.07
N GLY A 33 -10.52 1.82 40.89
CA GLY A 33 -9.47 1.44 39.93
C GLY A 33 -8.37 2.49 39.68
N GLY A 34 -8.14 3.45 40.58
CA GLY A 34 -6.85 4.15 40.63
C GLY A 34 -6.49 5.15 39.51
N THR A 35 -7.44 5.67 38.73
CA THR A 35 -7.17 6.71 37.71
C THR A 35 -7.51 8.14 38.16
N SER A 36 -8.04 8.32 39.38
CA SER A 36 -8.37 9.65 39.94
C SER A 36 -7.43 10.08 41.06
N GLY A 37 -6.11 9.96 40.89
CA GLY A 37 -5.12 10.52 41.81
C GLY A 37 -4.77 11.96 41.45
N VAL A 38 -4.49 12.80 42.47
CA VAL A 38 -3.72 14.04 42.25
C VAL A 38 -2.34 13.61 41.76
N GLY A 39 -2.07 13.80 40.47
CA GLY A 39 -0.81 13.37 39.83
C GLY A 39 -0.92 12.18 38.87
N THR A 40 -2.12 11.62 38.63
CA THR A 40 -2.33 10.59 37.59
C THR A 40 -2.88 11.22 36.31
N ALA A 41 -2.52 10.66 35.15
CA ALA A 41 -3.01 11.13 33.86
C ALA A 41 -4.54 10.98 33.77
N ARG A 42 -5.25 12.00 33.26
CA ARG A 42 -6.71 11.98 33.11
C ARG A 42 -7.06 11.54 31.70
N MET A 43 -7.89 10.50 31.57
CA MET A 43 -8.51 10.11 30.29
C MET A 43 -9.83 10.87 30.12
N ILE A 44 -10.08 11.39 28.91
CA ILE A 44 -11.27 12.18 28.59
C ILE A 44 -11.83 11.67 27.27
N HIS A 45 -13.13 11.39 27.24
CA HIS A 45 -13.86 11.03 26.03
C HIS A 45 -14.58 12.26 25.50
N GLY A 46 -14.46 12.47 24.19
CA GLY A 46 -15.00 13.65 23.54
C GLY A 46 -15.06 13.49 22.03
N TYR A 47 -15.19 14.61 21.34
CA TYR A 47 -15.18 14.67 19.88
C TYR A 47 -14.24 15.76 19.38
N VAL A 48 -13.74 15.62 18.15
CA VAL A 48 -12.92 16.64 17.50
C VAL A 48 -13.77 17.87 17.19
N ALA A 49 -13.48 18.98 17.85
CA ALA A 49 -14.19 20.25 17.69
C ALA A 49 -13.54 21.16 16.62
N LYS A 50 -12.21 21.09 16.48
CA LYS A 50 -11.44 21.86 15.49
C LYS A 50 -10.16 21.10 15.12
N VAL A 51 -9.70 21.26 13.89
CA VAL A 51 -8.39 20.80 13.42
C VAL A 51 -7.59 22.02 13.02
N HIS A 52 -6.40 22.20 13.57
CA HIS A 52 -5.54 23.37 13.31
C HIS A 52 -4.61 23.10 12.12
N ASP A 53 -5.19 22.96 10.92
CA ASP A 53 -4.48 22.67 9.67
C ASP A 53 -4.41 23.86 8.67
N ASN A 54 -5.02 25.01 9.00
CA ASN A 54 -5.09 26.18 8.13
C ASN A 54 -4.14 27.32 8.60
N PRO A 55 -3.08 27.67 7.84
CA PRO A 55 -2.17 28.77 8.17
C PRO A 55 -2.81 30.17 8.26
N GLY A 56 -4.03 30.34 7.76
CA GLY A 56 -4.77 31.61 7.84
C GLY A 56 -5.64 31.78 9.08
N ASP A 57 -5.62 30.84 10.02
CA ASP A 57 -6.36 30.93 11.29
C ASP A 57 -5.57 31.75 12.32
N ASP A 58 -6.25 32.63 13.06
CA ASP A 58 -5.65 33.47 14.11
C ASP A 58 -4.98 32.64 15.22
N GLU A 59 -5.43 31.39 15.40
CA GLU A 59 -4.90 30.45 16.40
C GLU A 59 -3.78 29.54 15.85
N TYR A 60 -3.41 29.67 14.56
CA TYR A 60 -2.48 28.75 13.90
C TYR A 60 -1.08 28.78 14.50
N ASP A 61 -0.53 29.97 14.77
CA ASP A 61 0.83 30.12 15.30
C ASP A 61 1.03 29.40 16.65
N GLU A 62 -0.05 29.20 17.41
CA GLU A 62 -0.01 28.54 18.71
C GLU A 62 -0.35 27.04 18.62
N TYR A 63 -1.29 26.65 17.76
CA TYR A 63 -1.88 25.31 17.76
C TYR A 63 -1.70 24.52 16.45
N ALA A 64 -0.91 25.00 15.49
CA ALA A 64 -0.65 24.29 14.23
C ALA A 64 -0.31 22.81 14.46
N GLY A 65 -1.00 21.92 13.73
CA GLY A 65 -0.78 20.47 13.80
C GLY A 65 -1.44 19.77 14.98
N THR A 66 -2.31 20.46 15.73
CA THR A 66 -3.07 19.90 16.86
C THR A 66 -4.58 19.91 16.57
N ILE A 67 -5.36 19.37 17.51
CA ILE A 67 -6.82 19.42 17.46
C ILE A 67 -7.40 20.00 18.75
N ASP A 68 -8.60 20.56 18.67
CA ASP A 68 -9.41 20.86 19.85
C ASP A 68 -10.40 19.72 20.08
N VAL A 69 -10.61 19.36 21.34
CA VAL A 69 -11.50 18.27 21.74
C VAL A 69 -12.57 18.77 22.69
N GLY A 70 -13.83 18.61 22.30
CA GLY A 70 -14.97 18.84 23.17
C GLY A 70 -15.27 17.61 24.02
N GLU A 71 -15.17 17.73 25.35
CA GLU A 71 -15.57 16.68 26.29
C GLU A 71 -17.08 16.42 26.16
N PHE A 72 -17.48 15.14 26.09
CA PHE A 72 -18.90 14.80 26.18
C PHE A 72 -19.42 15.19 27.57
N PRO A 73 -20.55 15.91 27.66
CA PRO A 73 -21.09 16.32 28.95
C PRO A 73 -21.47 15.08 29.77
N ASP A 74 -20.87 14.95 30.95
CA ASP A 74 -21.33 14.03 31.98
C ASP A 74 -22.64 14.59 32.57
N GLU A 75 -23.66 13.76 32.74
CA GLU A 75 -25.00 14.12 33.26
C GLU A 75 -24.95 14.90 34.59
N THR A 76 -23.80 14.90 35.28
CA THR A 76 -23.57 15.56 36.57
C THR A 76 -22.70 16.82 36.53
N ALA A 77 -22.16 17.24 35.39
CA ALA A 77 -21.17 18.32 35.31
C ALA A 77 -21.37 19.29 34.12
N SER A 78 -21.78 20.53 34.44
CA SER A 78 -21.83 21.72 33.56
C SER A 78 -22.79 21.63 32.36
N SER A 79 -23.57 22.69 32.13
CA SER A 79 -24.45 22.82 30.96
C SER A 79 -23.70 23.18 29.66
N GLN A 80 -22.39 23.43 29.74
CA GLN A 80 -21.56 23.77 28.58
C GLN A 80 -20.43 22.76 28.37
N PRO A 81 -20.15 22.36 27.11
CA PRO A 81 -19.04 21.48 26.77
C PRO A 81 -17.70 22.12 27.14
N ILE A 82 -16.81 21.34 27.76
CA ILE A 82 -15.43 21.76 28.01
C ILE A 82 -14.63 21.51 26.74
N ILE A 83 -13.96 22.55 26.21
CA ILE A 83 -13.06 22.42 25.05
C ILE A 83 -11.62 22.35 25.54
N HIS A 84 -10.96 21.24 25.24
CA HIS A 84 -9.52 21.04 25.39
C HIS A 84 -8.83 21.53 24.12
N LYS A 85 -8.13 22.66 24.21
CA LYS A 85 -7.39 23.21 23.07
C LYS A 85 -6.01 22.58 22.92
N GLY A 86 -5.54 22.52 21.67
CA GLY A 86 -4.13 22.19 21.42
C GLY A 86 -3.73 20.75 21.74
N VAL A 87 -4.65 19.80 21.60
CA VAL A 87 -4.40 18.38 21.85
C VAL A 87 -3.48 17.83 20.75
N LEU A 88 -2.34 17.29 21.16
CA LEU A 88 -1.35 16.69 20.27
C LEU A 88 -1.89 15.39 19.67
N LEU A 89 -1.57 15.14 18.39
CA LEU A 89 -1.99 13.92 17.69
C LEU A 89 -1.27 12.66 18.16
N ALA A 90 -0.09 12.83 18.76
CA ALA A 90 0.71 11.78 19.38
C ALA A 90 1.42 12.36 20.61
N GLY A 91 2.03 11.51 21.44
CA GLY A 91 2.81 11.94 22.61
C GLY A 91 4.09 12.75 22.29
N ILE A 92 4.30 13.14 21.03
CA ILE A 92 5.44 13.92 20.55
C ILE A 92 4.90 15.15 19.82
N LYS A 93 5.54 16.31 20.03
CA LYS A 93 5.09 17.63 19.54
C LYS A 93 5.07 17.76 18.01
N ASP A 94 5.90 17.00 17.31
CA ASP A 94 5.93 16.93 15.84
C ASP A 94 6.11 15.47 15.40
N ASN A 95 5.12 14.94 14.67
CA ASN A 95 5.12 13.60 14.10
C ASN A 95 4.89 13.62 12.57
N SER A 96 5.00 14.79 11.93
CA SER A 96 4.71 14.98 10.50
C SER A 96 5.59 14.13 9.57
N GLY A 97 6.79 13.75 10.00
CA GLY A 97 7.73 12.90 9.27
C GLY A 97 7.73 11.41 9.65
N GLY A 98 6.83 10.97 10.53
CA GLY A 98 6.81 9.62 11.09
C GLY A 98 5.46 8.91 10.97
N PHE A 99 4.91 8.48 12.10
CA PHE A 99 3.55 7.94 12.19
C PHE A 99 2.58 9.06 12.58
N LEU A 100 1.73 9.43 11.64
CA LEU A 100 0.76 10.51 11.81
C LEU A 100 -0.64 10.01 11.53
N ILE A 101 -1.51 10.18 12.50
CA ILE A 101 -2.94 9.98 12.32
C ILE A 101 -3.66 11.26 12.73
N VAL A 102 -4.38 11.85 11.78
CA VAL A 102 -5.19 13.05 11.99
C VAL A 102 -6.65 12.61 12.09
N PRO A 103 -7.29 12.69 13.28
CA PRO A 103 -8.71 12.43 13.42
C PRO A 103 -9.56 13.33 12.53
N ALA A 104 -10.68 12.82 12.03
CA ALA A 104 -11.64 13.63 11.29
C ALA A 104 -12.41 14.59 12.23
N LEU A 105 -12.88 15.72 11.69
CA LEU A 105 -13.78 16.61 12.43
C LEU A 105 -15.01 15.83 12.91
N PHE A 106 -15.43 16.06 14.16
CA PHE A 106 -16.49 15.32 14.85
C PHE A 106 -16.24 13.81 15.06
N SER A 107 -15.01 13.31 14.80
CA SER A 107 -14.64 11.97 15.25
C SER A 107 -14.72 11.91 16.77
N ASP A 108 -15.29 10.84 17.31
CA ASP A 108 -15.12 10.50 18.72
C ASP A 108 -13.64 10.28 18.98
N VAL A 109 -13.14 10.80 20.08
CA VAL A 109 -11.75 10.68 20.49
C VAL A 109 -11.65 10.39 21.98
N THR A 110 -10.62 9.65 22.35
CA THR A 110 -10.17 9.57 23.75
C THR A 110 -8.83 10.27 23.84
N ILE A 111 -8.72 11.26 24.72
CA ILE A 111 -7.47 11.97 24.98
C ILE A 111 -6.97 11.64 26.37
N VAL A 112 -5.66 11.70 26.55
CA VAL A 112 -5.02 11.59 27.87
C VAL A 112 -4.25 12.87 28.14
N THR A 113 -4.40 13.42 29.34
CA THR A 113 -3.62 14.57 29.80
C THR A 113 -2.51 14.12 30.72
N ASP A 114 -1.26 14.45 30.37
CA ASP A 114 -0.07 14.22 31.19
C ASP A 114 -0.13 15.07 32.47
N ALA A 115 0.11 14.45 33.62
CA ALA A 115 0.01 15.12 34.91
C ALA A 115 1.14 16.13 35.17
N ALA A 116 2.33 15.90 34.63
CA ALA A 116 3.54 16.69 34.81
C ALA A 116 3.63 17.85 33.80
N THR A 117 3.42 17.56 32.51
CA THR A 117 3.55 18.57 31.43
C THR A 117 2.23 19.29 31.12
N LYS A 118 1.09 18.71 31.54
CA LYS A 118 -0.26 19.17 31.17
C LYS A 118 -0.59 19.07 29.68
N TYR A 119 0.27 18.45 28.87
CA TYR A 119 -0.06 18.18 27.48
C TYR A 119 -1.14 17.11 27.37
N ALA A 120 -2.06 17.32 26.44
CA ALA A 120 -3.06 16.34 26.06
C ALA A 120 -2.67 15.68 24.74
N TYR A 121 -2.88 14.37 24.64
CA TYR A 121 -2.61 13.61 23.42
C TYR A 121 -3.77 12.68 23.08
N VAL A 122 -4.02 12.51 21.79
CA VAL A 122 -5.03 11.58 21.28
C VAL A 122 -4.53 10.13 21.49
N LEU A 123 -5.39 9.31 22.07
CA LEU A 123 -5.15 7.88 22.29
C LEU A 123 -5.96 7.03 21.31
N ASN A 124 -7.25 7.34 21.17
CA ASN A 124 -8.19 6.61 20.31
C ASN A 124 -9.02 7.61 19.50
N TYR A 125 -9.49 7.16 18.35
CA TYR A 125 -10.41 7.90 17.49
C TYR A 125 -11.31 6.93 16.71
N SER A 126 -12.55 7.33 16.40
CA SER A 126 -13.45 6.52 15.58
C SER A 126 -13.19 6.67 14.07
N HIS A 127 -12.75 7.85 13.62
CA HIS A 127 -12.50 8.13 12.22
C HIS A 127 -11.21 8.94 12.03
N ALA A 128 -10.37 8.51 11.09
CA ALA A 128 -9.17 9.24 10.67
C ALA A 128 -9.39 9.90 9.30
N LYS A 129 -8.97 11.16 9.16
CA LYS A 129 -8.89 11.90 7.89
C LYS A 129 -7.61 11.53 7.13
N ILE A 130 -6.50 11.41 7.85
CA ILE A 130 -5.17 11.08 7.30
C ILE A 130 -4.55 9.97 8.14
N ILE A 131 -3.96 8.98 7.46
CA ILE A 131 -3.06 8.00 8.05
C ILE A 131 -1.77 8.03 7.22
N GLN A 132 -0.66 8.37 7.84
CA GLN A 132 0.65 8.42 7.22
C GLN A 132 1.64 7.55 7.99
N LEU A 133 2.40 6.76 7.24
CA LEU A 133 3.45 5.87 7.72
C LEU A 133 4.75 6.23 7.00
N SER A 134 5.64 6.94 7.68
CA SER A 134 6.97 7.29 7.16
C SER A 134 8.04 6.62 8.02
N SER A 135 8.85 5.76 7.40
CA SER A 135 9.95 5.01 8.03
C SER A 135 11.27 5.34 7.35
N HIS A 136 12.37 5.31 8.10
CA HIS A 136 13.70 5.66 7.59
C HIS A 136 14.35 4.56 6.73
N THR A 137 13.95 3.30 6.93
CA THR A 137 14.63 2.15 6.29
C THR A 137 13.64 1.31 5.51
N GLU A 138 12.57 0.89 6.17
CA GLU A 138 11.63 -0.07 5.61
C GLU A 138 10.25 0.09 6.25
N ALA A 139 9.19 -0.11 5.47
CA ALA A 139 7.85 -0.36 5.96
C ALA A 139 7.31 -1.66 5.36
N VAL A 140 6.71 -2.52 6.19
CA VAL A 140 6.07 -3.77 5.74
C VAL A 140 4.63 -3.76 6.18
N ILE A 141 3.72 -3.94 5.23
CA ILE A 141 2.30 -4.10 5.48
C ILE A 141 1.90 -5.47 4.95
N GLY A 142 1.33 -6.32 5.79
CA GLY A 142 1.01 -7.69 5.41
C GLY A 142 0.09 -8.40 6.37
N VAL A 143 -0.31 -9.61 5.98
CA VAL A 143 -1.11 -10.54 6.76
C VAL A 143 -0.40 -11.88 6.75
N THR A 144 -0.23 -12.48 7.92
CA THR A 144 0.22 -13.86 8.09
C THR A 144 -0.91 -14.63 8.76
N GLU A 145 -1.41 -15.67 8.10
CA GLU A 145 -2.43 -16.53 8.68
C GLU A 145 -1.79 -17.51 9.67
N THR A 146 -2.36 -17.58 10.86
CA THR A 146 -1.97 -18.50 11.93
C THR A 146 -3.10 -19.47 12.22
N GLU A 147 -2.80 -20.58 12.89
CA GLU A 147 -3.81 -21.48 13.42
C GLU A 147 -4.78 -20.73 14.36
N GLU A 148 -5.99 -21.26 14.52
CA GLU A 148 -6.98 -20.66 15.41
C GLU A 148 -6.57 -20.79 16.87
N LEU A 149 -6.73 -19.70 17.64
CA LEU A 149 -6.54 -19.74 19.09
C LEU A 149 -7.61 -20.63 19.73
N ASP A 150 -7.18 -21.64 20.51
CA ASP A 150 -8.08 -22.42 21.34
C ASP A 150 -8.43 -21.67 22.63
N ALA A 151 -9.47 -20.85 22.56
CA ALA A 151 -9.96 -20.06 23.69
C ALA A 151 -10.48 -20.90 24.88
N GLN A 152 -10.57 -22.23 24.75
CA GLN A 152 -11.01 -23.12 25.83
C GLN A 152 -9.84 -23.79 26.57
N SER A 153 -8.62 -23.68 26.04
CA SER A 153 -7.41 -24.25 26.65
C SER A 153 -6.56 -23.16 27.30
N ASN A 154 -6.31 -23.29 28.60
CA ASN A 154 -5.38 -22.41 29.31
C ASN A 154 -3.90 -22.67 28.92
N ASP A 155 -3.63 -23.78 28.25
CA ASP A 155 -2.30 -24.14 27.75
C ASP A 155 -2.12 -23.78 26.26
N SER A 156 -3.09 -23.06 25.66
CA SER A 156 -2.98 -22.57 24.29
C SER A 156 -1.84 -21.53 24.20
N PRO A 157 -1.03 -21.55 23.14
CA PRO A 157 -0.04 -20.49 22.90
C PRO A 157 -0.73 -19.14 22.74
N ASP A 158 -0.02 -18.06 23.06
CA ASP A 158 -0.53 -16.70 22.85
C ASP A 158 -0.58 -16.38 21.34
N TYR A 159 -1.30 -15.32 20.97
CA TYR A 159 -1.57 -14.96 19.56
C TYR A 159 -0.30 -14.77 18.72
N ASP A 160 0.78 -14.27 19.30
CA ASP A 160 2.07 -14.06 18.63
C ASP A 160 2.90 -15.35 18.50
N GLU A 161 2.54 -16.39 19.24
CA GLU A 161 3.16 -17.72 19.24
C GLU A 161 2.38 -18.76 18.42
N LEU A 162 1.23 -18.40 17.85
CA LEU A 162 0.43 -19.31 17.03
C LEU A 162 1.21 -19.76 15.79
N GLU A 163 1.15 -21.06 15.53
CA GLU A 163 1.77 -21.68 14.36
C GLU A 163 1.22 -21.09 13.06
N LYS A 164 2.09 -20.88 12.07
CA LYS A 164 1.68 -20.33 10.77
C LYS A 164 1.07 -21.42 9.91
N THR A 165 -0.06 -21.13 9.27
CA THR A 165 -0.70 -22.05 8.32
C THR A 165 0.08 -22.18 7.00
N GLY A 166 0.96 -21.20 6.73
CA GLY A 166 1.73 -21.05 5.50
C GLY A 166 1.10 -20.12 4.45
N ASN A 167 -0.11 -19.61 4.67
CA ASN A 167 -0.66 -18.52 3.86
C ASN A 167 -0.18 -17.16 4.40
N GLU A 168 0.47 -16.37 3.56
CA GLU A 168 0.90 -15.02 3.93
C GLU A 168 0.91 -14.09 2.72
N SER A 169 0.70 -12.80 2.98
CA SER A 169 0.85 -11.76 1.97
C SER A 169 1.53 -10.55 2.59
N SER A 170 2.40 -9.87 1.85
CA SER A 170 3.02 -8.64 2.34
C SER A 170 3.42 -7.73 1.19
N THR A 171 3.45 -6.43 1.45
CA THR A 171 4.14 -5.44 0.62
C THR A 171 5.20 -4.76 1.46
N ARG A 172 6.44 -4.83 0.98
CA ARG A 172 7.63 -4.22 1.57
C ARG A 172 7.99 -2.98 0.75
N TYR A 173 8.08 -1.85 1.43
CA TYR A 173 8.46 -0.56 0.87
C TYR A 173 9.85 -0.20 1.39
N THR A 174 10.74 0.13 0.47
CA THR A 174 12.06 0.71 0.74
C THR A 174 12.23 1.96 -0.12
N ALA A 175 13.31 2.72 0.08
CA ALA A 175 13.60 3.90 -0.74
C ALA A 175 13.85 3.55 -2.23
N GLU A 176 14.31 2.33 -2.50
CA GLU A 176 14.75 1.91 -3.85
C GLU A 176 13.70 1.04 -4.57
N LYS A 177 12.86 0.32 -3.82
CA LYS A 177 11.90 -0.61 -4.41
C LYS A 177 10.68 -0.90 -3.54
N VAL A 178 9.64 -1.37 -4.21
CA VAL A 178 8.44 -1.95 -3.60
C VAL A 178 8.31 -3.40 -4.03
N VAL A 179 8.16 -4.32 -3.07
CA VAL A 179 7.99 -5.75 -3.33
C VAL A 179 6.70 -6.24 -2.68
N THR A 180 5.75 -6.70 -3.48
CA THR A 180 4.54 -7.38 -3.02
C THR A 180 4.69 -8.87 -3.24
N THR A 181 4.45 -9.67 -2.20
CA THR A 181 4.54 -11.14 -2.26
C THR A 181 3.28 -11.75 -1.66
N VAL A 182 2.78 -12.81 -2.28
CA VAL A 182 1.69 -13.65 -1.78
C VAL A 182 2.14 -15.11 -1.82
N LYS A 183 2.08 -15.80 -0.70
CA LYS A 183 2.41 -17.22 -0.54
C LYS A 183 1.21 -17.99 -0.04
N ASN A 184 1.15 -19.26 -0.42
CA ASN A 184 0.18 -20.19 0.14
C ASN A 184 0.84 -21.37 0.85
N LYS A 185 0.05 -22.11 1.63
CA LYS A 185 0.48 -23.33 2.34
C LYS A 185 1.06 -24.43 1.45
N GLY A 186 0.80 -24.37 0.15
CA GLY A 186 1.39 -25.29 -0.84
C GLY A 186 2.79 -24.89 -1.29
N GLY A 187 3.40 -23.87 -0.68
CA GLY A 187 4.72 -23.35 -1.05
C GLY A 187 4.75 -22.60 -2.37
N LYS A 188 3.59 -22.26 -2.95
CA LYS A 188 3.52 -21.45 -4.17
C LYS A 188 3.59 -19.98 -3.82
N GLU A 189 4.28 -19.22 -4.65
CA GLU A 189 4.50 -17.79 -4.46
C GLU A 189 4.21 -17.04 -5.77
N ALA A 190 3.59 -15.87 -5.61
CA ALA A 190 3.53 -14.83 -6.63
C ALA A 190 4.16 -13.56 -6.07
N SER A 191 4.92 -12.84 -6.89
CA SER A 191 5.58 -11.61 -6.49
C SER A 191 5.47 -10.52 -7.55
N ARG A 192 5.53 -9.27 -7.10
CA ARG A 192 5.64 -8.09 -7.95
C ARG A 192 6.66 -7.15 -7.36
N THR A 193 7.62 -6.74 -8.18
CA THR A 193 8.68 -5.80 -7.82
C THR A 193 8.55 -4.55 -8.67
N ILE A 194 8.63 -3.38 -8.04
CA ILE A 194 8.68 -2.08 -8.68
C ILE A 194 9.96 -1.39 -8.22
N GLU A 195 10.80 -1.04 -9.19
CA GLU A 195 12.03 -0.27 -9.09
C GLU A 195 11.90 0.95 -10.04
N PRO A 196 12.80 1.95 -9.97
CA PRO A 196 12.68 3.18 -10.77
C PRO A 196 12.60 2.95 -12.29
N GLU A 197 13.28 1.91 -12.78
CA GLU A 197 13.41 1.60 -14.21
C GLU A 197 12.86 0.21 -14.58
N LEU A 198 12.25 -0.50 -13.62
CA LEU A 198 11.83 -1.88 -13.78
C LEU A 198 10.53 -2.17 -13.02
N ILE A 199 9.58 -2.81 -13.71
CA ILE A 199 8.43 -3.46 -13.07
C ILE A 199 8.46 -4.93 -13.46
N CYS A 200 8.58 -5.82 -12.47
CA CYS A 200 8.57 -7.26 -12.67
C CYS A 200 7.37 -7.89 -11.95
N THR A 201 6.66 -8.80 -12.60
CA THR A 201 5.62 -9.63 -12.00
C THR A 201 5.95 -11.09 -12.27
N GLN A 202 6.05 -11.90 -11.22
CA GLN A 202 6.45 -13.29 -11.32
C GLN A 202 5.42 -14.21 -10.66
N VAL A 203 5.09 -15.31 -11.34
CA VAL A 203 4.27 -16.42 -10.83
C VAL A 203 4.92 -17.72 -11.28
N ASP A 204 5.58 -18.43 -10.35
CA ASP A 204 6.34 -19.64 -10.65
C ASP A 204 7.34 -19.40 -11.82
N LYS A 205 7.11 -20.04 -12.99
CA LYS A 205 7.96 -19.92 -14.20
C LYS A 205 7.51 -18.83 -15.17
N SER A 206 6.42 -18.13 -14.86
CA SER A 206 5.90 -17.02 -15.66
C SER A 206 6.41 -15.70 -15.12
N GLU A 207 6.91 -14.86 -15.99
CA GLU A 207 7.48 -13.56 -15.66
C GLU A 207 7.01 -12.52 -16.68
N VAL A 208 6.61 -11.34 -16.21
CA VAL A 208 6.36 -10.16 -17.03
C VAL A 208 7.24 -9.04 -16.51
N THR A 209 8.08 -8.51 -17.38
CA THR A 209 9.09 -7.51 -17.05
C THR A 209 8.95 -6.32 -17.97
N GLN A 210 8.72 -5.14 -17.41
CA GLN A 210 8.70 -3.87 -18.10
C GLN A 210 9.93 -3.07 -17.69
N ALA A 211 10.79 -2.79 -18.65
CA ALA A 211 11.95 -1.93 -18.52
C ALA A 211 11.72 -0.61 -19.29
N THR A 212 12.70 0.29 -19.27
CA THR A 212 12.63 1.61 -19.93
C THR A 212 12.55 1.53 -21.45
N ASP A 213 13.10 0.48 -22.05
CA ASP A 213 13.24 0.29 -23.50
C ASP A 213 12.43 -0.88 -24.07
N GLN A 214 11.93 -1.76 -23.21
CA GLN A 214 11.23 -2.97 -23.63
C GLN A 214 10.19 -3.49 -22.62
N ILE A 215 9.28 -4.31 -23.12
CA ILE A 215 8.37 -5.15 -22.34
C ILE A 215 8.60 -6.59 -22.74
N GLN A 216 8.82 -7.46 -21.77
CA GLN A 216 9.05 -8.88 -21.95
C GLN A 216 8.03 -9.71 -21.17
N GLN A 217 7.46 -10.72 -21.81
CA GLN A 217 6.68 -11.76 -21.17
C GLN A 217 7.35 -13.11 -21.44
N LYS A 218 7.70 -13.82 -20.37
CA LYS A 218 8.41 -15.09 -20.44
C LYS A 218 7.64 -16.17 -19.69
N VAL A 219 7.48 -17.33 -20.31
CA VAL A 219 6.94 -18.54 -19.67
C VAL A 219 7.88 -19.69 -20.00
N GLY A 220 8.72 -20.08 -19.04
CA GLY A 220 9.76 -21.07 -19.27
C GLY A 220 10.74 -20.64 -20.36
N SER A 221 10.75 -21.33 -21.50
CA SER A 221 11.62 -21.04 -22.66
C SER A 221 10.95 -20.15 -23.72
N THR A 222 9.66 -19.83 -23.57
CA THR A 222 8.92 -19.03 -24.55
C THR A 222 8.90 -17.57 -24.11
N THR A 223 9.40 -16.68 -24.97
CA THR A 223 9.46 -15.24 -24.69
C THR A 223 8.70 -14.45 -25.75
N VAL A 224 8.02 -13.40 -25.32
CA VAL A 224 7.48 -12.33 -26.17
C VAL A 224 8.13 -11.03 -25.72
N THR A 225 8.82 -10.34 -26.62
CA THR A 225 9.50 -9.08 -26.31
C THR A 225 9.03 -7.99 -27.26
N LEU A 226 8.55 -6.87 -26.71
CA LEU A 226 8.24 -5.64 -27.42
C LEU A 226 9.34 -4.62 -27.09
N ALA A 227 9.99 -4.08 -28.12
CA ALA A 227 10.99 -3.00 -28.03
C ALA A 227 10.68 -1.93 -29.10
N ASP A 228 11.43 -0.81 -29.15
CA ASP A 228 11.20 0.24 -30.15
C ASP A 228 11.10 -0.35 -31.57
N LYS A 229 9.93 -0.16 -32.19
CA LYS A 229 9.58 -0.66 -33.53
C LYS A 229 9.76 -2.16 -33.71
N LYS A 230 9.90 -3.00 -32.68
CA LYS A 230 10.20 -4.43 -32.83
C LYS A 230 9.35 -5.30 -31.90
N VAL A 231 8.75 -6.35 -32.46
CA VAL A 231 8.13 -7.44 -31.68
C VAL A 231 8.87 -8.73 -31.98
N MET A 232 9.28 -9.43 -30.92
CA MET A 232 9.95 -10.73 -30.96
C MET A 232 9.05 -11.77 -30.30
N LEU A 233 8.97 -12.95 -30.93
CA LEU A 233 8.25 -14.13 -30.44
C LEU A 233 9.24 -15.31 -30.51
N GLY A 234 9.51 -15.98 -29.40
CA GLY A 234 10.41 -17.14 -29.33
C GLY A 234 11.54 -16.99 -28.30
N ASP A 235 12.52 -17.91 -28.34
CA ASP A 235 13.73 -17.86 -27.52
C ASP A 235 14.57 -16.61 -27.89
N GLU A 236 15.15 -15.93 -26.90
CA GLU A 236 16.07 -14.79 -27.11
C GLU A 236 17.30 -15.19 -27.95
N ASN A 237 17.67 -16.47 -27.94
CA ASN A 237 18.77 -17.05 -28.72
C ASN A 237 18.33 -17.61 -30.08
N ALA A 238 17.03 -17.50 -30.44
CA ALA A 238 16.58 -17.94 -31.75
C ALA A 238 17.18 -17.01 -32.83
N THR A 239 18.06 -17.57 -33.65
CA THR A 239 18.72 -16.87 -34.78
C THR A 239 17.76 -16.47 -35.89
N GLU A 240 16.50 -16.92 -35.83
CA GLU A 240 15.47 -16.63 -36.83
C GLU A 240 14.17 -16.19 -36.15
N PRO A 241 13.52 -15.11 -36.61
CA PRO A 241 12.20 -14.74 -36.14
C PRO A 241 11.22 -15.89 -36.39
N LEU A 242 10.49 -16.31 -35.36
CA LEU A 242 9.52 -17.42 -35.42
C LEU A 242 8.34 -17.13 -36.36
N VAL A 243 8.23 -15.90 -36.88
CA VAL A 243 7.51 -15.64 -38.12
C VAL A 243 8.31 -16.26 -39.25
N LEU A 244 8.10 -17.56 -39.46
CA LEU A 244 8.53 -18.36 -40.62
C LEU A 244 8.18 -17.72 -41.98
N GLY A 245 7.65 -16.50 -42.05
CA GLY A 245 7.32 -15.78 -43.27
C GLY A 245 8.50 -15.72 -44.25
N ASN A 246 9.73 -15.52 -43.78
CA ASN A 246 10.90 -15.50 -44.68
C ASN A 246 11.27 -16.90 -45.17
N GLN A 247 11.33 -17.90 -44.30
CA GLN A 247 11.60 -19.29 -44.69
C GLN A 247 10.49 -19.87 -45.57
N LEU A 248 9.23 -19.60 -45.25
CA LEU A 248 8.07 -19.99 -46.04
C LEU A 248 8.09 -19.28 -47.40
N ALA A 249 8.36 -17.98 -47.46
CA ALA A 249 8.46 -17.26 -48.72
C ALA A 249 9.62 -17.78 -49.58
N GLN A 250 10.77 -18.11 -48.97
CA GLN A 250 11.89 -18.74 -49.64
C GLN A 250 11.53 -20.14 -50.16
N LEU A 251 10.89 -20.97 -49.35
CA LEU A 251 10.40 -22.30 -49.73
C LEU A 251 9.38 -22.20 -50.87
N MET A 252 8.48 -21.21 -50.84
CA MET A 252 7.52 -20.97 -51.91
C MET A 252 8.21 -20.52 -53.21
N LEU A 253 9.27 -19.72 -53.11
CA LEU A 253 10.07 -19.31 -54.27
C LEU A 253 10.81 -20.49 -54.89
N GLU A 254 11.42 -21.34 -54.07
CA GLU A 254 12.09 -22.57 -54.49
C GLU A 254 11.11 -23.54 -55.15
N PHE A 255 9.93 -23.75 -54.55
CA PHE A 255 8.87 -24.57 -55.13
C PHE A 255 8.42 -24.06 -56.51
N ILE A 256 8.14 -22.76 -56.66
CA ILE A 256 7.76 -22.15 -57.94
C ILE A 256 8.88 -22.31 -58.99
N THR A 257 10.13 -22.17 -58.55
CA THR A 257 11.29 -22.33 -59.42
C THR A 257 11.41 -23.77 -59.93
N GLU A 258 11.20 -24.77 -59.08
CA GLU A 258 11.17 -26.18 -59.49
C GLU A 258 9.98 -26.50 -60.41
N CYS A 259 8.79 -25.97 -60.13
CA CYS A 259 7.64 -26.11 -61.04
C CYS A 259 7.90 -25.53 -62.43
N SER A 260 8.71 -24.47 -62.52
CA SER A 260 9.07 -23.82 -63.80
C SER A 260 10.05 -24.65 -64.63
N LYS A 261 10.71 -25.66 -64.04
CA LYS A 261 11.64 -26.57 -64.74
C LYS A 261 10.94 -27.79 -65.36
N ILE A 262 9.64 -27.95 -65.17
CA ILE A 262 8.91 -29.11 -65.69
C ILE A 262 8.89 -29.10 -67.23
N THR A 263 9.49 -30.13 -67.82
CA THR A 263 9.50 -30.36 -69.27
C THR A 263 8.60 -31.54 -69.65
N THR A 264 7.99 -31.47 -70.82
CA THR A 264 7.24 -32.59 -71.41
C THR A 264 8.08 -33.31 -72.48
N PRO A 265 8.10 -34.65 -72.48
CA PRO A 265 8.78 -35.41 -73.52
C PRO A 265 8.00 -35.31 -74.84
N THR A 266 8.70 -35.00 -75.94
CA THR A 266 8.14 -34.95 -77.29
C THR A 266 8.95 -35.82 -78.24
N LEU A 267 8.42 -36.07 -79.44
CA LEU A 267 9.11 -36.82 -80.51
C LEU A 267 10.44 -36.18 -80.96
N MET A 268 10.68 -34.90 -80.63
CA MET A 268 11.89 -34.13 -80.95
C MET A 268 12.82 -33.94 -79.75
N GLY A 269 12.52 -34.55 -78.59
CA GLY A 269 13.25 -34.39 -77.32
C GLY A 269 12.39 -33.77 -76.21
N THR A 270 12.99 -33.54 -75.03
CA THR A 270 12.30 -32.85 -73.92
C THR A 270 12.15 -31.37 -74.25
N MET A 271 10.91 -30.88 -74.24
CA MET A 271 10.60 -29.47 -74.46
C MET A 271 9.91 -28.89 -73.22
N PRO A 272 10.07 -27.59 -72.93
CA PRO A 272 9.30 -26.92 -71.89
C PRO A 272 7.79 -27.11 -72.14
N ALA A 273 7.01 -27.36 -71.10
CA ALA A 273 5.58 -27.54 -71.27
C ALA A 273 4.93 -26.25 -71.83
N ILE A 274 4.14 -26.37 -72.89
CA ILE A 274 3.56 -25.22 -73.60
C ILE A 274 2.54 -24.46 -72.73
N ASN A 275 1.91 -25.15 -71.77
CA ASN A 275 0.90 -24.60 -70.85
C ASN A 275 1.43 -24.40 -69.42
N VAL A 276 2.71 -24.06 -69.23
CA VAL A 276 3.23 -23.77 -67.88
C VAL A 276 2.55 -22.51 -67.31
N PRO A 277 2.02 -22.55 -66.08
CA PRO A 277 1.48 -21.37 -65.42
C PRO A 277 2.56 -20.28 -65.28
N ASN A 278 2.26 -19.04 -65.66
CA ASN A 278 3.18 -17.93 -65.49
C ASN A 278 3.19 -17.47 -64.02
N PHE A 279 4.26 -17.80 -63.30
CA PHE A 279 4.42 -17.45 -61.89
C PHE A 279 5.10 -16.11 -61.64
N ALA A 280 5.40 -15.28 -62.66
CA ALA A 280 6.12 -14.02 -62.49
C ALA A 280 5.43 -13.05 -61.50
N SER A 281 4.09 -12.96 -61.59
CA SER A 281 3.29 -12.14 -60.67
C SER A 281 3.36 -12.66 -59.23
N LEU A 282 3.32 -13.99 -59.04
CA LEU A 282 3.41 -14.61 -57.73
C LEU A 282 4.82 -14.50 -57.14
N THR A 283 5.85 -14.70 -57.96
CA THR A 283 7.27 -14.50 -57.64
C THR A 283 7.52 -13.08 -57.16
N SER A 284 7.01 -12.07 -57.90
CA SER A 284 7.13 -10.67 -57.52
C SER A 284 6.42 -10.36 -56.20
N LYS A 285 5.24 -10.95 -55.95
CA LYS A 285 4.53 -10.80 -54.66
C LYS A 285 5.32 -11.44 -53.51
N ILE A 286 5.88 -12.63 -53.69
CA ILE A 286 6.70 -13.32 -52.69
C ILE A 286 7.98 -12.51 -52.38
N GLN A 287 8.66 -11.99 -53.40
CA GLN A 287 9.82 -11.11 -53.24
C GLN A 287 9.46 -9.78 -52.53
N ASN A 288 8.27 -9.23 -52.80
CA ASN A 288 7.74 -8.09 -52.06
C ASN A 288 7.43 -8.42 -50.58
N PHE A 289 7.07 -9.66 -50.25
CA PHE A 289 6.94 -10.11 -48.87
C PHE A 289 8.29 -10.28 -48.19
N LEU A 290 9.28 -10.89 -48.87
CA LEU A 290 10.66 -11.02 -48.38
C LEU A 290 11.35 -9.67 -48.12
N SER A 291 11.03 -8.65 -48.93
CA SER A 291 11.56 -7.28 -48.75
C SER A 291 10.82 -6.46 -47.70
N LYS A 292 9.62 -6.89 -47.30
CA LYS A 292 8.91 -6.34 -46.15
C LYS A 292 9.37 -7.08 -44.90
N THR A 293 10.50 -6.67 -44.33
CA THR A 293 10.68 -6.84 -42.88
C THR A 293 9.44 -6.27 -42.21
N SER A 294 8.77 -7.04 -41.37
CA SER A 294 7.46 -6.82 -40.73
C SER A 294 7.34 -5.45 -40.04
N TYR A 295 7.30 -4.39 -40.83
CA TYR A 295 7.26 -2.99 -40.43
C TYR A 295 6.39 -2.29 -41.47
N THR A 296 5.09 -2.47 -41.33
CA THR A 296 4.16 -1.48 -41.87
C THR A 296 4.40 -0.19 -41.08
N LYS A 297 4.81 0.86 -41.81
CA LYS A 297 4.89 2.25 -41.33
C LYS A 297 3.64 2.68 -40.58
#